data_AF-A0A5C6D6N9-F1
#
_entry.id   AF-A0A5C6D6N9-F1
#
_cell.length_a   1.000
_cell.length_b   1.000
_cell.length_c   1.000
_cell.angle_alpha   90.00
_cell.angle_beta   90.00
_cell.angle_gamma   90.00
#
_symmetry.space_group_name_H-M   'P 1'
#
loop_
_entity.id
_entity.type
_entity.pdbx_description
1 polymer ?
#
loop_
_entity_poly.entity_id
_entity_poly.type
_entity_poly.pdbx_seq_one_letter_code
_entity_poly.pdbx_strand_id
1 'polypeptide(L)'
;MRFSEEEINSARRLREAGLAWEPRAGHYVYDQTGFCKQTSPFQEKVYFILNYDYFMKSVGGVDRFKQIMLWLPTWYDARQLLETLGVPAEQIVDKLQQQRAIEQGRERFVLYEWIESSLVT
;
A
#
# COMPACT_ATOMS: atom_id res chain seq x y z
N MET A 1 3.87 -11.81 0.28
CA MET A 1 2.83 -10.99 -0.38
C MET A 1 3.36 -10.56 -1.74
N ARG A 2 2.60 -10.72 -2.82
CA ARG A 2 2.95 -10.18 -4.14
C ARG A 2 2.00 -9.02 -4.48
N PHE A 3 2.46 -8.11 -5.31
CA PHE A 3 1.70 -6.96 -5.81
C PHE A 3 1.84 -6.89 -7.32
N SER A 4 0.72 -6.81 -8.03
CA SER A 4 0.71 -6.61 -9.47
C SER A 4 1.26 -5.22 -9.83
N GLU A 5 1.63 -5.04 -11.10
CA GLU A 5 2.03 -3.70 -11.59
C GLU A 5 0.88 -2.69 -11.46
N GLU A 6 -0.36 -3.12 -11.70
CA GLU A 6 -1.55 -2.29 -11.48
C GLU A 6 -1.67 -1.83 -10.02
N GLU A 7 -1.46 -2.73 -9.06
CA GLU A 7 -1.50 -2.38 -7.62
C GLU A 7 -0.36 -1.41 -7.25
N ILE A 8 0.86 -1.61 -7.76
CA ILE A 8 1.97 -0.70 -7.51
C ILE A 8 1.69 0.68 -8.13
N ASN A 9 1.14 0.74 -9.33
CA ASN A 9 0.78 1.99 -9.98
C ASN A 9 -0.37 2.70 -9.26
N SER A 10 -1.38 1.96 -8.80
CA SER A 10 -2.46 2.50 -7.97
C SER A 10 -1.92 3.04 -6.64
N ALA A 11 -0.97 2.36 -5.98
CA ALA A 11 -0.32 2.90 -4.78
C ALA A 11 0.44 4.21 -5.03
N ARG A 12 1.06 4.39 -6.21
CA ARG A 12 1.66 5.68 -6.59
C ARG A 12 0.61 6.79 -6.67
N ARG A 13 -0.52 6.51 -7.32
CA ARG A 13 -1.64 7.47 -7.40
C ARG A 13 -2.22 7.79 -6.03
N LEU A 14 -2.33 6.82 -5.13
CA LEU A 14 -2.74 7.07 -3.73
C LEU A 14 -1.81 8.06 -3.04
N ARG A 15 -0.48 7.89 -3.19
CA ARG A 15 0.49 8.83 -2.64
C ARG A 15 0.36 10.23 -3.27
N GLU A 16 0.17 10.29 -4.59
CA GLU A 16 -0.02 11.55 -5.32
C GLU A 16 -1.32 12.26 -4.95
N ALA A 17 -2.38 11.51 -4.63
CA ALA A 17 -3.65 11.99 -4.08
C ALA A 17 -3.55 12.43 -2.61
N GLY A 18 -2.37 12.35 -1.99
CA GLY A 18 -2.14 12.83 -0.63
C GLY A 18 -2.49 11.83 0.46
N LEU A 19 -2.57 10.52 0.17
CA LEU A 19 -2.78 9.49 1.19
C LEU A 19 -1.73 9.64 2.30
N ALA A 20 -2.19 9.98 3.50
CA ALA A 20 -1.35 10.10 4.67
C ALA A 20 -0.77 8.73 5.03
N TRP A 21 0.55 8.64 5.09
CA TRP A 21 1.26 7.43 5.46
C TRP A 21 2.43 7.72 6.38
N GLU A 22 2.54 6.90 7.42
CA GLU A 22 3.69 6.86 8.33
C GLU A 22 4.28 5.43 8.30
N PRO A 23 5.59 5.26 8.05
CA PRO A 23 6.20 3.93 8.04
C PRO A 23 6.07 3.25 9.40
N ARG A 24 5.73 1.96 9.42
CA ARG A 24 5.59 1.16 10.64
C ARG A 24 6.05 -0.26 10.37
N ALA A 25 6.50 -0.95 11.42
CA ALA A 25 6.72 -2.39 11.33
C ALA A 25 5.41 -3.08 10.91
N GLY A 26 5.48 -4.02 9.97
CA GLY A 26 4.30 -4.63 9.35
C GLY A 26 3.95 -4.11 7.96
N HIS A 27 4.44 -2.93 7.56
CA HIS A 27 4.14 -2.39 6.24
C HIS A 27 4.96 -3.05 5.14
N TYR A 28 4.31 -3.32 4.01
CA TYR A 28 5.00 -3.61 2.74
C TYR A 28 5.34 -2.31 2.02
N VAL A 29 6.53 -2.26 1.42
CA VAL A 29 7.00 -1.10 0.66
C VAL A 29 7.65 -1.53 -0.65
N TYR A 30 7.50 -0.70 -1.67
CA TYR A 30 8.22 -0.83 -2.93
C TYR A 30 9.39 0.16 -2.96
N ASP A 31 10.61 -0.35 -3.12
CA ASP A 31 11.82 0.46 -3.29
C ASP A 31 11.88 1.04 -4.70
N GLN A 32 11.69 2.35 -4.80
CA GLN A 32 11.65 3.07 -6.08
C GLN A 32 13.05 3.38 -6.62
N THR A 33 14.09 3.24 -5.79
CA THR A 33 15.45 3.74 -6.07
C THR A 33 16.50 2.64 -6.18
N GLY A 34 16.18 1.42 -5.74
CA GLY A 34 17.15 0.33 -5.63
C GLY A 34 18.14 0.57 -4.48
N PHE A 35 17.68 1.23 -3.41
CA PHE A 35 18.40 1.36 -2.16
C PHE A 35 18.75 -0.02 -1.57
N CYS A 36 17.76 -0.91 -1.49
CA CYS A 36 17.94 -2.27 -1.05
C CYS A 36 18.65 -3.08 -2.14
N LYS A 37 19.89 -3.51 -1.86
CA LYS A 37 20.72 -4.29 -2.79
C LYS A 37 20.45 -5.79 -2.77
N GLN A 38 19.91 -6.29 -1.67
CA GLN A 38 19.56 -7.69 -1.51
C GLN A 38 18.26 -7.99 -2.25
N THR A 39 18.14 -9.17 -2.85
CA THR A 39 16.89 -9.58 -3.46
C THR A 39 15.81 -9.74 -2.38
N SER A 40 14.60 -9.30 -2.71
CA SER A 40 13.46 -9.50 -1.81
C SER A 40 12.96 -10.95 -1.88
N PRO A 41 12.59 -11.55 -0.74
CA PRO A 41 11.96 -12.86 -0.69
C PRO A 41 10.50 -12.86 -1.17
N PHE A 42 9.89 -11.69 -1.40
CA PHE A 42 8.48 -11.56 -1.78
C PHE A 42 8.30 -11.40 -3.29
N GLN A 43 8.97 -10.39 -3.83
CA GLN A 43 8.94 -9.97 -5.23
C GLN A 43 10.01 -8.89 -5.39
N GLU A 44 10.57 -8.74 -6.59
CA GLU A 44 11.56 -7.72 -6.87
C GLU A 44 11.15 -6.34 -6.33
N LYS A 45 12.07 -5.69 -5.60
CA LYS A 45 11.91 -4.37 -4.96
C LYS A 45 10.79 -4.24 -3.92
N VAL A 46 10.04 -5.29 -3.59
CA VAL A 46 9.03 -5.23 -2.53
C VAL A 46 9.60 -5.75 -1.21
N TYR A 47 9.70 -4.91 -0.20
CA TYR A 47 10.23 -5.26 1.11
C TYR A 47 9.16 -5.15 2.19
N PHE A 48 9.44 -5.77 3.34
CA PHE A 48 8.60 -5.70 4.52
C PHE A 48 9.38 -5.02 5.64
N ILE A 49 8.79 -4.02 6.28
CA ILE A 49 9.41 -3.33 7.40
C ILE A 49 9.32 -4.26 8.62
N LEU A 50 10.40 -4.98 8.90
CA LEU A 50 10.48 -5.88 10.06
C LEU A 50 10.94 -5.12 11.31
N ASN A 51 12.06 -4.40 11.22
CA ASN A 51 12.62 -3.59 12.29
C ASN A 51 12.64 -2.13 11.85
N TYR A 52 11.67 -1.36 12.36
CA TYR A 52 11.50 0.05 12.01
C TYR A 52 12.77 0.88 12.29
N ASP A 53 13.32 0.79 13.49
CA ASP A 53 14.48 1.59 13.91
C ASP A 53 15.70 1.33 13.02
N TYR A 54 15.94 0.04 12.70
CA TYR A 54 17.02 -0.34 11.80
C TYR A 54 16.84 0.24 10.40
N PHE A 55 15.63 0.15 9.82
CA PHE A 55 15.35 0.68 8.49
C PHE A 55 15.47 2.21 8.45
N MET A 56 14.89 2.91 9.43
CA MET A 56 14.98 4.37 9.48
C MET A 56 16.42 4.82 9.64
N LYS A 57 17.21 4.18 10.51
CA LYS A 57 18.64 4.48 10.65
C LYS A 57 19.41 4.23 9.35
N SER A 58 19.12 3.12 8.67
CA SER A 58 19.82 2.73 7.44
C SER A 58 19.53 3.67 6.28
N VAL A 59 18.28 4.10 6.14
CA VAL A 59 17.85 5.00 5.06
C VAL A 59 18.22 6.46 5.36
N GLY A 60 18.31 6.83 6.64
CA GLY A 60 18.63 8.20 7.07
C GLY A 60 17.41 9.01 7.53
N GLY A 61 16.42 8.35 8.12
CA GLY A 61 15.23 8.95 8.71
C GLY A 61 13.95 8.72 7.91
N VAL A 62 12.83 9.07 8.54
CA VAL A 62 11.46 8.90 8.01
C VAL A 62 11.25 9.66 6.71
N ASP A 63 11.66 10.93 6.64
CA ASP A 63 11.43 11.78 5.47
C ASP A 63 12.06 11.19 4.21
N ARG A 64 13.34 10.79 4.33
CA ARG A 64 14.05 10.13 3.23
C ARG A 64 13.44 8.77 2.89
N PHE A 65 12.96 8.03 3.90
CA PHE A 65 12.26 6.77 3.68
C PHE A 65 11.00 6.97 2.83
N LYS A 66 10.16 7.96 3.16
CA LYS A 66 8.93 8.28 2.41
C LYS A 66 9.21 8.77 0.98
N GLN A 67 10.39 9.35 0.73
CA GLN A 67 10.81 9.77 -0.62
C GLN A 67 11.19 8.58 -1.53
N ILE A 68 11.87 7.56 -0.98
CA ILE A 68 12.43 6.47 -1.80
C ILE A 68 11.61 5.18 -1.75
N MET A 69 10.79 5.01 -0.72
CA MET A 69 9.90 3.87 -0.53
C MET A 69 8.45 4.30 -0.78
N LEU A 70 7.73 3.46 -1.52
CA LEU A 70 6.29 3.59 -1.73
C LEU A 70 5.57 2.58 -0.83
N TRP A 71 4.64 3.03 -0.01
CA TRP A 71 3.79 2.11 0.75
C TRP A 71 2.92 1.27 -0.17
N LEU A 72 2.81 -0.03 0.14
CA LEU A 72 1.91 -0.95 -0.52
C LEU A 72 0.93 -1.52 0.52
N PRO A 73 -0.21 -0.84 0.77
CA PRO A 73 -1.23 -1.34 1.69
C PRO A 73 -1.68 -2.77 1.36
N THR A 74 -1.77 -3.64 2.36
CA THR A 74 -2.42 -4.94 2.18
C THR A 74 -3.93 -4.77 1.99
N TRP A 75 -4.65 -5.85 1.70
CA TRP A 75 -6.12 -5.82 1.68
C TRP A 75 -6.68 -5.36 3.04
N TYR A 76 -6.00 -5.72 4.14
CA TYR A 76 -6.42 -5.36 5.49
C TYR A 76 -6.18 -3.88 5.74
N ASP A 77 -4.99 -3.37 5.41
CA ASP A 77 -4.66 -1.94 5.52
C ASP A 77 -5.64 -1.09 4.70
N ALA A 78 -5.95 -1.50 3.47
CA ALA A 78 -6.88 -0.79 2.59
C ALA A 78 -8.31 -0.72 3.16
N ARG A 79 -8.79 -1.80 3.78
CA ARG A 79 -10.09 -1.79 4.50
C ARG A 79 -10.08 -0.83 5.69
N GLN A 80 -9.01 -0.83 6.48
CA GLN A 80 -8.86 0.08 7.62
C GLN A 80 -8.77 1.55 7.19
N LEU A 81 -8.14 1.82 6.04
CA LEU A 81 -8.13 3.15 5.44
C LEU A 81 -9.54 3.60 5.04
N LEU A 82 -10.30 2.75 4.34
CA LEU A 82 -11.68 3.05 3.95
C LEU A 82 -12.60 3.25 5.16
N GLU A 83 -12.43 2.45 6.22
CA GLU A 83 -13.15 2.63 7.49
C GLU A 83 -12.83 4.00 8.12
N THR A 84 -11.57 4.41 8.12
CA THR A 84 -11.14 5.75 8.59
C THR A 84 -11.73 6.88 7.73
N LEU A 85 -11.98 6.62 6.45
CA LEU A 85 -12.65 7.53 5.51
C LEU A 85 -14.19 7.47 5.61
N GLY A 86 -14.74 6.74 6.60
CA GLY A 86 -16.17 6.67 6.86
C GLY A 86 -16.94 5.67 5.98
N VAL A 87 -16.25 4.77 5.29
CA VAL A 87 -16.88 3.71 4.48
C VAL A 87 -17.15 2.48 5.37
N PRO A 88 -18.42 2.11 5.60
CA PRO A 88 -18.76 0.93 6.39
C PRO A 88 -18.29 -0.37 5.74
N ALA A 89 -17.88 -1.34 6.57
CA ALA A 89 -17.40 -2.64 6.10
C ALA A 89 -18.40 -3.38 5.18
N GLU A 90 -19.70 -3.23 5.44
CA GLU A 90 -20.79 -3.79 4.63
C GLU A 90 -20.73 -3.27 3.18
N GLN A 91 -20.54 -1.96 2.99
CA GLN A 91 -20.40 -1.38 1.66
C GLN A 91 -19.13 -1.87 0.95
N ILE A 92 -18.06 -2.13 1.70
CA ILE A 92 -16.83 -2.73 1.17
C ILE A 92 -17.11 -4.13 0.64
N VAL A 93 -17.79 -4.96 1.43
CA VAL A 93 -18.16 -6.33 1.04
C VAL A 93 -19.06 -6.30 -0.19
N ASP A 94 -20.11 -5.47 -0.19
CA ASP A 94 -21.05 -5.36 -1.30
C ASP A 94 -20.36 -4.96 -2.61
N LYS A 95 -19.48 -3.94 -2.57
CA LYS A 95 -18.74 -3.49 -3.76
C LYS A 95 -17.84 -4.60 -4.32
N LEU A 96 -17.11 -5.30 -3.44
CA LEU A 96 -16.22 -6.38 -3.85
C LEU A 96 -16.99 -7.55 -4.47
N GLN A 97 -18.17 -7.89 -3.92
CA GLN A 97 -19.05 -8.93 -4.45
C GLN A 97 -19.66 -8.53 -5.80
N GLN A 98 -20.20 -7.31 -5.92
CA GLN A 98 -20.79 -6.80 -7.16
C GLN A 98 -19.79 -6.82 -8.33
N GLN A 99 -18.51 -6.52 -8.05
CA GLN A 99 -17.46 -6.54 -9.06
C GLN A 99 -16.79 -7.91 -9.23
N ARG A 100 -17.17 -8.92 -8.42
CA ARG A 100 -16.51 -10.24 -8.37
C ARG A 100 -15.00 -10.11 -8.19
N ALA A 101 -14.58 -9.13 -7.38
CA ALA A 101 -13.19 -8.70 -7.29
C ALA A 101 -12.31 -9.74 -6.59
N ILE A 102 -12.88 -10.51 -5.65
CA ILE A 102 -12.16 -11.58 -4.95
C ILE A 102 -11.91 -12.75 -5.90
N GLU A 103 -12.93 -13.18 -6.65
CA GLU A 103 -12.82 -14.29 -7.61
C GLU A 103 -11.84 -13.99 -8.75
N GLN A 104 -11.70 -12.71 -9.10
CA GLN A 104 -10.74 -12.24 -10.10
C GLN A 104 -9.36 -11.92 -9.53
N GLY A 105 -9.16 -12.01 -8.20
CA GLY A 105 -7.89 -11.64 -7.56
C GLY A 105 -7.57 -10.15 -7.63
N ARG A 106 -8.58 -9.29 -7.78
CA ARG A 106 -8.47 -7.82 -7.95
C ARG A 106 -8.90 -7.02 -6.72
N GLU A 107 -9.14 -7.68 -5.60
CA GLU A 107 -9.65 -7.06 -4.37
C GLU A 107 -8.87 -5.80 -3.97
N ARG A 108 -7.54 -5.88 -3.78
CA ARG A 108 -6.73 -4.71 -3.40
C ARG A 108 -6.78 -3.60 -4.44
N PHE A 109 -6.78 -3.95 -5.73
CA PHE A 109 -6.87 -2.96 -6.80
C PHE A 109 -8.17 -2.16 -6.69
N VAL A 110 -9.30 -2.84 -6.51
CA VAL A 110 -10.62 -2.19 -6.33
C VAL A 110 -10.65 -1.33 -5.06
N LEU A 111 -10.04 -1.80 -3.96
CA LEU A 111 -9.94 -1.03 -2.73
C LEU A 111 -9.09 0.24 -2.92
N TYR A 112 -7.96 0.15 -3.64
CA TYR A 112 -7.12 1.30 -3.93
C TYR A 112 -7.85 2.34 -4.78
N GLU A 113 -8.58 1.93 -5.82
CA GLU A 113 -9.38 2.87 -6.63
C GLU A 113 -10.43 3.60 -5.80
N TRP A 114 -11.02 2.93 -4.82
CA TRP A 114 -11.99 3.57 -3.91
C TRP A 114 -11.30 4.56 -2.97
N ILE A 115 -10.18 4.16 -2.34
CA ILE A 115 -9.41 5.07 -1.48
C ILE A 115 -9.00 6.32 -2.27
N GLU A 116 -8.49 6.15 -3.50
CA GLU A 116 -8.12 7.25 -4.39
C GLU A 116 -9.30 8.21 -4.60
N SER A 117 -10.47 7.68 -4.95
CA SER A 117 -11.69 8.47 -5.16
C SER A 117 -12.14 9.21 -3.90
N SER A 118 -11.95 8.62 -2.73
CA SER A 118 -12.32 9.21 -1.43
C SER A 118 -11.35 10.28 -0.94
N LEU A 119 -10.14 10.37 -1.49
CA LEU A 119 -9.13 11.39 -1.13
C LEU A 119 -9.23 12.67 -1.97
N VAL A 120 -9.83 12.59 -3.16
CA VAL A 120 -9.97 13.72 -4.11
C VAL A 120 -11.26 14.53 -3.87
N THR A 121 -12.03 14.20 -2.82
CA THR A 121 -13.27 14.91 -2.43
C THR A 121 -12.98 15.99 -1.40
#